data_AF-A0A8D0L893-F1
#
_entry.id   AF-A0A8D0L893-F1
#
_cell.length_a   1.000
_cell.length_b   1.000
_cell.length_c   1.000
_cell.angle_alpha   90.00
_cell.angle_beta   90.00
_cell.angle_gamma   90.00
#
_symmetry.space_group_name_H-M   'P 1'
#
loop_
_entity.id
_entity.type
_entity.pdbx_description
1 polymer ?
#
loop_
_entity_poly.entity_id
_entity_poly.type
_entity_poly.pdbx_seq_one_letter_code
_entity_poly.pdbx_strand_id
1 'polypeptide(L)' 'MSLENDQEPFRFSRGCITQMSFSHDSQYLATADDTLSVTVYKRSLRNEERVWERLGGLRSHYKLIRTV' A
#
# COMPACT_ATOMS: atom_id res chain seq x y z
N MET A 1 19.49 -16.60 -1.93
CA MET A 1 18.64 -15.71 -1.12
C MET A 1 17.23 -15.80 -1.69
N SER A 2 16.32 -16.50 -1.03
CA SER A 2 14.88 -16.40 -1.33
C SER A 2 14.32 -15.22 -0.53
N LEU A 3 13.40 -14.45 -1.11
CA LEU A 3 12.55 -13.59 -0.31
C LEU A 3 11.65 -14.51 0.53
N GLU A 4 12.03 -14.76 1.77
CA GLU A 4 11.15 -15.40 2.75
C GLU A 4 10.00 -14.41 3.03
N ASN A 5 8.78 -14.81 2.64
CA ASN A 5 7.58 -13.99 2.74
C ASN A 5 6.87 -14.31 4.05
N ASP A 6 7.43 -13.84 5.16
CA ASP A 6 6.85 -14.10 6.49
C ASP A 6 5.54 -13.32 6.71
N GLN A 7 5.29 -12.27 5.91
CA GLN A 7 3.99 -11.61 5.80
C GLN A 7 3.77 -11.06 4.39
N GLU A 8 2.61 -11.33 3.78
CA GLU A 8 2.26 -10.67 2.51
C GLU A 8 2.04 -9.17 2.75
N PRO A 9 2.87 -8.29 2.18
CA PRO A 9 2.56 -6.88 2.19
C PRO A 9 1.30 -6.66 1.34
N PHE A 10 0.43 -5.76 1.78
CA PHE A 10 -0.76 -5.31 1.02
C PHE A 10 -1.98 -6.25 0.94
N ARG A 11 -2.16 -7.15 1.91
CA ARG A 11 -3.39 -7.97 2.11
C ARG A 11 -4.73 -7.22 2.13
N PHE A 12 -4.68 -5.89 2.20
CA PHE A 12 -5.86 -5.04 2.29
C PHE A 12 -6.38 -4.56 0.94
N SER A 13 -5.59 -4.70 -0.13
CA SER A 13 -6.08 -4.45 -1.49
C SER A 13 -7.00 -5.61 -1.90
N ARG A 14 -8.19 -5.26 -2.42
CA ARG A 14 -9.20 -6.24 -2.85
C ARG A 14 -9.04 -6.68 -4.30
N GLY A 15 -8.09 -6.07 -5.01
CA GLY A 15 -7.75 -6.38 -6.39
C GLY A 15 -6.32 -5.97 -6.72
N CYS A 16 -5.97 -5.96 -8.00
CA CYS A 16 -4.60 -5.73 -8.42
C CYS A 16 -4.17 -4.29 -8.12
N ILE A 17 -3.05 -4.13 -7.42
CA ILE A 17 -2.42 -2.81 -7.24
C ILE A 17 -1.91 -2.36 -8.61
N THR A 18 -2.43 -1.24 -9.09
CA THR A 18 -2.08 -0.67 -10.40
C THR A 18 -1.12 0.50 -10.27
N GLN A 19 -1.09 1.18 -9.12
CA GLN A 19 -0.23 2.32 -8.85
C GLN A 19 0.27 2.30 -7.41
N MET A 20 1.48 2.80 -7.20
CA MET A 20 2.08 2.98 -5.88
C MET A 20 2.91 4.26 -5.85
N SER A 21 2.90 4.96 -4.72
CA SER A 21 3.71 6.17 -4.53
C SER A 21 4.14 6.32 -3.08
N PHE A 22 5.41 6.66 -2.89
CA PHE A 22 5.96 6.99 -1.58
C PHE A 22 5.80 8.48 -1.29
N SER A 23 5.58 8.82 -0.03
CA SER A 23 5.79 10.19 0.43
C SER A 23 7.27 10.57 0.28
N HIS A 24 7.53 11.88 0.20
CA HIS A 24 8.89 12.42 0.06
C HIS A 24 9.86 11.94 1.16
N ASP A 25 9.37 11.84 2.40
CA ASP A 25 10.13 11.37 3.57
C ASP A 25 10.20 9.83 3.70
N SER A 26 9.59 9.11 2.75
CA SER A 26 9.48 7.65 2.75
C SER A 26 8.82 7.05 4.00
N GLN A 27 8.05 7.84 4.76
CA GLN A 27 7.29 7.35 5.92
C GLN A 27 5.92 6.80 5.53
N TYR A 28 5.42 7.13 4.35
CA TYR A 28 4.10 6.71 3.88
C TYR A 28 4.18 6.10 2.49
N LEU A 29 3.31 5.13 2.25
CA LEU A 29 3.12 4.48 0.96
C LEU A 29 1.63 4.51 0.63
N ALA A 30 1.27 5.11 -0.50
CA ALA A 30 -0.07 5.04 -1.06
C ALA A 30 -0.12 3.98 -2.17
N THR A 31 -1.13 3.13 -2.16
CA THR A 31 -1.44 2.18 -3.24
C THR A 31 -2.82 2.48 -3.80
N ALA A 32 -2.98 2.29 -5.11
CA ALA A 32 -4.29 2.30 -5.76
C ALA A 32 -4.51 0.95 -6.46
N ASP A 33 -5.70 0.39 -6.30
CA ASP A 33 -6.09 -0.87 -6.92
C ASP A 33 -7.18 -0.71 -7.99
N ASP A 34 -7.37 -1.77 -8.79
CA ASP A 34 -8.40 -1.84 -9.83
C ASP A 34 -9.84 -1.85 -9.29
N THR A 35 -10.02 -1.98 -7.97
CA THR A 35 -11.33 -1.83 -7.29
C THR A 35 -11.71 -0.38 -7.01
N LEU A 36 -10.88 0.56 -7.49
CA LEU A 36 -11.00 2.01 -7.33
C LEU A 36 -10.74 2.47 -5.90
N SER A 37 -9.98 1.67 -5.15
CA SER A 37 -9.63 1.95 -3.77
C SER A 37 -8.20 2.49 -3.67
N VAL A 38 -8.02 3.48 -2.79
CA VAL A 38 -6.70 3.96 -2.36
C VAL A 38 -6.48 3.48 -0.93
N THR A 39 -5.32 2.88 -0.66
CA THR A 39 -4.90 2.49 0.70
C THR A 39 -3.60 3.20 1.05
N VAL A 40 -3.52 3.73 2.28
CA VAL A 40 -2.32 4.39 2.81
C VAL A 40 -1.72 3.54 3.93
N TYR A 41 -0.42 3.35 3.84
CA TYR A 41 0.40 2.66 4.82
C TYR A 41 1.40 3.63 5.44
N LYS A 42 1.77 3.36 6.69
CA LYS A 42 2.86 4.03 7.41
C LYS A 42 3.98 3.04 7.67
N ARG A 43 5.21 3.49 7.50
CA ARG A 43 6.39 2.73 7.90
C ARG A 43 6.49 2.71 9.43
N SER A 44 6.64 1.53 10.00
CA SER A 44 6.79 1.32 11.45
C SER A 44 7.95 0.37 11.72
N LEU A 45 8.52 0.46 12.92
CA LEU A 45 9.56 -0.45 13.39
C LEU A 45 8.91 -1.40 14.41
N ARG A 46 8.75 -2.67 14.05
CA ARG A 46 8.17 -3.70 14.90
C ARG A 46 9.17 -4.82 15.06
N ASN A 47 9.57 -5.13 16.29
CA ASN A 47 10.57 -6.16 16.59
C ASN A 47 11.86 -5.99 15.75
N GLU A 48 12.34 -4.75 15.63
CA GLU A 48 13.53 -4.39 14.83
C GLU A 48 13.36 -4.54 13.30
N GLU A 49 12.21 -5.00 12.83
CA GLU A 49 11.86 -5.10 11.42
C GLU A 49 11.05 -3.89 10.94
N ARG A 50 11.31 -3.44 9.71
CA ARG A 50 10.54 -2.37 9.06
C ARG A 50 9.29 -2.95 8.41
N VAL A 51 8.13 -2.60 8.94
CA VAL A 51 6.83 -3.08 8.46
C VAL A 51 5.96 -1.94 7.92
N TRP A 52 5.05 -2.28 7.01
CA TRP A 52 4.03 -1.35 6.50
C TRP A 52 2.71 -1.56 7.24
N GLU A 53 2.37 -0.63 8.12
CA GLU A 53 1.12 -0.63 8.86
C GLU A 53 0.03 0.10 8.08
N ARG A 54 -1.15 -0.50 7.93
CA ARG A 54 -2.27 0.16 7.26
C ARG A 54 -2.85 1.26 8.15
N LEU A 55 -2.87 2.50 7.63
CA LEU A 55 -3.57 3.62 8.26
C LEU A 55 -5.04 3.68 7.87
N GLY A 56 -5.35 3.35 6.62
CA GLY A 56 -6.72 3.40 6.12
C GLY A 56 -6.80 3.11 4.62
N GLY A 57 -8.01 2.89 4.14
CA GLY A 57 -8.28 2.75 2.72
C GLY A 57 -9.71 3.12 2.39
N LEU A 58 -9.91 3.73 1.23
CA LEU A 58 -11.18 4.29 0.78
C LEU A 58 -11.38 3.99 -0.70
N ARG A 59 -12.62 3.69 -1.10
CA ARG A 59 -13.01 3.70 -2.51
C ARG A 59 -13.13 5.15 -3.00
N SER A 60 -12.05 5.67 -3.56
CA SER A 60 -11.91 7.10 -3.83
C SER A 60 -12.46 7.54 -5.19
N HIS A 61 -12.65 6.64 -6.15
CA HIS A 61 -13.05 6.99 -7.52
C HIS A 61 -14.21 6.15 -8.06
N TYR A 62 -14.92 6.70 -9.06
CA TYR A 62 -15.94 6.00 -9.85
C TYR A 62 -15.41 5.41 -11.17
N LYS A 63 -14.16 5.74 -11.53
CA LYS A 63 -13.38 5.25 -12.68
C LYS A 63 -12.00 4.79 -12.22
N LEU A 64 -11.30 4.05 -13.08
CA LEU A 64 -9.93 3.60 -12.84
C LEU A 64 -9.03 4.76 -12.43
N ILE A 65 -8.24 4.52 -11.38
CA ILE A 65 -7.27 5.48 -10.86
C ILE A 65 -6.06 5.47 -11.79
N ARG A 66 -5.69 6.64 -12.29
CA ARG A 66 -4.55 6.83 -13.21
C ARG A 66 -3.82 8.11 -12.82
N THR A 67 -2.52 8.14 -13.05
CA THR A 67 -1.79 9.41 -13.08
C THR A 67 -2.19 10.20 -14.32
N VAL A 68 -2.16 11.53 -14.19
CA VAL A 68 -2.24 12.47 -15.32
C VAL A 68 -0.95 12.43 -16.13
#